data_AF-A0A1B6MPB9-F1
#
_entry.id   AF-A0A1B6MPB9-F1
#
_cell.length_a   1.000
_cell.length_b   1.000
_cell.length_c   1.000
_cell.angle_alpha   90.00
_cell.angle_beta   90.00
_cell.angle_gamma   90.00
#
_symmetry.space_group_name_H-M   'P 1'
#
loop_
_entity.id
_entity.type
_entity.pdbx_description
1 polymer ?
#
loop_
_entity_poly.entity_id
_entity_poly.type
_entity_poly.pdbx_seq_one_letter_code
_entity_poly.pdbx_strand_id
1 'polypeptide(L)'
;LLGHMPLLANPSFAQFSQELGLTSLGASDEDVEKLATLYFFTVEFGLCKQDGQLRVYGAGLLSSVSELKHAVAASDKIKRFDPEVTVHEECIITAFQNHYYY
;
A
#
# COMPACT_ATOMS: atom_id res chain seq x y z
N LEU A 1 -5.20 -13.75 7.68
CA LEU A 1 -4.67 -14.95 6.99
C LEU A 1 -4.55 -14.69 5.50
N LEU A 2 -5.67 -14.45 4.81
CA LEU A 2 -5.68 -13.92 3.44
C LEU A 2 -5.39 -12.42 3.50
N GLY A 3 -4.54 -11.90 2.59
CA GLY A 3 -4.00 -10.53 2.65
C GLY A 3 -2.50 -10.53 3.00
N HIS A 4 -2.17 -10.29 4.27
CA HIS A 4 -0.78 -10.08 4.71
C HIS A 4 0.13 -11.31 4.69
N MET A 5 -0.34 -12.48 5.17
CA MET A 5 0.57 -13.61 5.43
C MET A 5 1.33 -14.11 4.19
N PRO A 6 0.71 -14.21 3.00
CA PRO A 6 1.43 -14.58 1.78
C PRO A 6 2.61 -13.66 1.46
N LEU A 7 2.47 -12.35 1.70
CA LEU A 7 3.53 -11.38 1.40
C LEU A 7 4.60 -11.34 2.48
N LEU A 8 4.24 -11.53 3.75
CA LEU A 8 5.23 -11.65 4.82
C LEU A 8 6.12 -12.91 4.67
N ALA A 9 5.67 -13.90 3.91
CA ALA A 9 6.51 -15.05 3.54
C ALA A 9 7.50 -14.73 2.39
N ASN A 10 7.37 -13.58 1.72
CA ASN A 10 8.33 -13.10 0.73
C ASN A 10 9.45 -12.30 1.42
N PRO A 11 10.73 -12.69 1.29
CA PRO A 11 11.83 -12.01 1.99
C PRO A 11 11.96 -10.52 1.66
N SER A 12 11.79 -10.13 0.40
CA SER A 12 11.90 -8.73 -0.02
C SER A 12 10.80 -7.87 0.58
N PHE A 13 9.57 -8.40 0.63
CA PHE A 13 8.45 -7.69 1.23
C PHE A 13 8.55 -7.63 2.77
N ALA A 14 9.03 -8.71 3.40
CA ALA A 14 9.30 -8.73 4.83
C ALA A 14 10.36 -7.70 5.22
N GLN A 15 11.45 -7.60 4.43
CA GLN A 15 12.49 -6.58 4.62
C GLN A 15 11.92 -5.16 4.47
N PHE A 16 11.14 -4.91 3.43
CA PHE A 16 10.46 -3.61 3.24
C PHE A 16 9.58 -3.24 4.44
N SER A 17 8.77 -4.18 4.93
CA SER A 17 7.91 -3.97 6.09
C SER A 17 8.74 -3.71 7.36
N GLN A 18 9.88 -4.38 7.51
CA GLN A 18 10.80 -4.17 8.61
C GLN A 18 11.46 -2.79 8.55
N GLU A 19 11.88 -2.32 7.38
CA GLU A 19 12.51 -1.01 7.19
C GLU A 19 11.56 0.14 7.57
N LEU A 20 10.28 0.04 7.20
CA LEU A 20 9.25 0.99 7.67
C LEU A 20 9.15 1.01 9.20
N GLY A 21 9.14 -0.17 9.83
CA GLY A 21 9.08 -0.28 11.29
C GLY A 21 10.36 0.19 12.00
N LEU A 22 11.53 0.00 11.40
CA LEU A 22 12.80 0.52 11.96
C LEU A 22 12.88 2.05 11.83
N THR A 23 12.38 2.61 10.73
CA THR A 23 12.40 4.05 10.47
C THR A 23 11.49 4.82 11.43
N SER A 24 10.43 4.18 11.95
CA SER A 24 9.56 4.81 12.95
C SER A 24 10.16 4.87 14.35
N LEU A 25 11.26 4.14 14.63
CA LEU A 25 11.90 4.14 15.95
C LEU A 25 12.62 5.47 16.20
N GLY A 26 12.08 6.26 17.13
CA GLY A 26 12.64 7.58 17.48
C GLY A 26 12.28 8.68 16.49
N ALA A 27 11.37 8.40 15.55
CA ALA A 27 10.77 9.41 14.69
C ALA A 27 9.81 10.32 15.48
N SER A 28 9.56 11.52 14.95
CA SER A 28 8.52 12.41 15.49
C SER A 28 7.13 11.83 15.22
N ASP A 29 6.11 12.24 15.99
CA ASP A 29 4.72 11.81 15.73
C ASP A 29 4.28 12.15 14.30
N GLU A 30 4.68 13.33 13.79
CA GLU A 30 4.42 13.74 12.40
C GLU A 30 5.06 12.76 11.40
N ASP A 31 6.30 12.35 11.61
CA ASP A 31 6.98 11.41 10.72
C ASP A 31 6.41 9.99 10.84
N VAL A 32 5.92 9.59 12.02
CA VAL A 32 5.20 8.32 12.21
C VAL A 32 3.89 8.32 11.42
N GLU A 33 3.13 9.42 11.43
CA GLU A 33 1.92 9.56 10.61
C GLU A 33 2.24 9.46 9.12
N LYS A 34 3.32 10.13 8.68
CA LYS A 34 3.81 10.03 7.29
C LYS A 34 4.16 8.59 6.91
N LEU A 35 4.90 7.88 7.76
CA LEU A 35 5.25 6.47 7.55
C LEU A 35 4.01 5.57 7.54
N ALA A 36 3.01 5.86 8.36
CA ALA A 36 1.74 5.15 8.36
C ALA A 36 0.96 5.34 7.05
N THR A 37 0.95 6.55 6.48
CA THR A 37 0.37 6.81 5.16
C THR A 37 1.10 6.02 4.06
N LEU A 38 2.44 6.00 4.09
CA LEU A 38 3.22 5.20 3.14
C LEU A 38 2.94 3.70 3.30
N TYR A 39 2.83 3.19 4.52
CA TYR A 39 2.42 1.81 4.80
C TYR A 39 1.02 1.53 4.23
N PHE A 40 0.08 2.44 4.41
CA PHE A 40 -1.30 2.29 3.94
C PHE A 40 -1.37 2.18 2.40
N PHE A 41 -0.70 3.07 1.67
CA PHE A 41 -0.71 3.05 0.20
C PHE A 41 0.25 2.03 -0.42
N THR A 42 0.99 1.29 0.39
CA THR A 42 1.83 0.17 -0.06
C THR A 42 1.31 -1.16 0.48
N VAL A 43 1.56 -1.47 1.75
CA VAL A 43 1.23 -2.76 2.38
C VAL A 43 -0.27 -3.04 2.38
N GLU A 44 -1.13 -2.04 2.57
CA GLU A 44 -2.59 -2.24 2.62
C GLU A 44 -3.27 -2.14 1.24
N PHE A 45 -2.94 -1.12 0.46
CA PHE A 45 -3.63 -0.81 -0.81
C PHE A 45 -2.70 -0.67 -2.02
N GLY A 46 -1.49 -1.22 -1.94
CA GLY A 46 -0.48 -1.11 -2.98
C GLY A 46 -0.70 -2.00 -4.20
N LEU A 47 -0.24 -1.49 -5.33
CA LEU A 47 -0.16 -2.15 -6.61
C LEU A 47 1.31 -2.29 -7.01
N CYS A 48 1.62 -3.18 -7.94
CA CYS A 48 2.97 -3.26 -8.50
C CYS A 48 2.91 -3.56 -10.00
N LYS A 49 4.00 -3.29 -10.71
CA LYS A 49 4.19 -3.75 -12.09
C LYS A 49 5.06 -5.00 -12.11
N GLN A 50 4.48 -6.10 -12.57
CA GLN A 50 5.18 -7.35 -12.82
C GLN A 50 5.02 -7.72 -14.29
N ASP A 51 6.14 -7.92 -14.99
CA ASP A 51 6.17 -8.25 -16.42
C ASP A 51 5.37 -7.25 -17.30
N GLY A 52 5.44 -5.96 -16.94
CA GLY A 52 4.70 -4.89 -17.61
C GLY A 52 3.20 -4.84 -17.28
N GLN A 53 2.68 -5.77 -16.49
CA GLN A 53 1.29 -5.83 -16.07
C GLN A 53 1.11 -5.30 -14.67
N LEU A 54 0.01 -4.58 -14.46
CA LEU A 54 -0.38 -4.13 -13.13
C LEU A 54 -0.93 -5.30 -12.32
N ARG A 55 -0.42 -5.48 -11.11
CA ARG A 55 -0.80 -6.52 -10.15
C ARG A 55 -1.09 -5.88 -8.80
N VAL A 56 -1.87 -6.58 -8.00
CA VAL A 56 -2.26 -6.15 -6.66
C VAL A 56 -1.47 -6.95 -5.64
N TYR A 57 -0.91 -6.26 -4.66
CA TYR A 57 -0.30 -6.90 -3.49
C TYR A 57 -0.88 -6.36 -2.17
N GLY A 58 -1.48 -5.17 -2.14
CA GLY A 58 -2.07 -4.61 -0.93
C GLY A 58 -3.00 -5.59 -0.22
N ALA A 59 -2.78 -5.81 1.08
CA ALA A 59 -3.51 -6.79 1.87
C ALA A 59 -5.01 -6.48 2.00
N GLY A 60 -5.38 -5.21 2.12
CA GLY A 60 -6.75 -4.73 2.09
C GLY A 60 -7.46 -5.06 0.78
N LEU A 61 -6.76 -4.90 -0.35
CA LEU A 61 -7.29 -5.29 -1.66
C LEU A 61 -7.40 -6.82 -1.80
N LEU A 62 -6.38 -7.57 -1.39
CA LEU A 62 -6.37 -9.04 -1.48
C LEU A 62 -7.42 -9.72 -0.58
N SER A 63 -7.92 -9.02 0.45
CA SER A 63 -8.96 -9.52 1.35
C SER A 63 -10.37 -8.97 1.02
N SER A 64 -10.49 -8.01 0.12
CA SER A 64 -11.75 -7.39 -0.30
C SER A 64 -12.04 -7.63 -1.79
N VAL A 65 -12.92 -8.59 -2.10
CA VAL A 65 -13.27 -8.92 -3.49
C VAL A 65 -13.84 -7.72 -4.25
N SER A 66 -14.68 -6.91 -3.60
CA SER A 66 -15.30 -5.74 -4.23
C SER A 66 -14.29 -4.66 -4.55
N GLU A 67 -13.39 -4.36 -3.61
CA GLU A 67 -12.40 -3.31 -3.81
C GLU A 67 -11.28 -3.74 -4.77
N LEU A 68 -10.89 -5.03 -4.75
CA LEU A 68 -9.97 -5.59 -5.74
C LEU A 68 -10.47 -5.38 -7.17
N LYS A 69 -11.75 -5.65 -7.43
CA LYS A 69 -12.37 -5.44 -8.75
C LYS A 69 -12.39 -3.95 -9.11
N HIS A 70 -12.68 -3.09 -8.15
CA HIS A 70 -12.69 -1.63 -8.34
C HIS A 70 -11.29 -1.10 -8.68
N ALA A 71 -10.26 -1.47 -7.91
CA ALA A 71 -8.88 -1.02 -8.10
C ALA A 71 -8.32 -1.40 -9.48
N VAL A 72 -8.64 -2.60 -9.97
CA VAL A 72 -8.19 -3.06 -11.30
C VAL A 72 -8.98 -2.40 -12.45
N ALA A 73 -10.23 -2.01 -12.22
CA ALA A 73 -11.07 -1.36 -13.23
C ALA A 73 -10.84 0.16 -13.33
N ALA A 74 -10.50 0.83 -12.23
CA ALA A 74 -10.34 2.27 -12.14
C ALA A 74 -8.92 2.72 -12.52
N SER A 75 -8.52 2.53 -13.78
CA SER A 75 -7.19 2.87 -14.27
C SER A 75 -6.84 4.36 -14.18
N ASP A 76 -7.85 5.23 -14.18
CA ASP A 76 -7.74 6.67 -13.97
C ASP A 76 -7.31 7.05 -12.54
N LYS A 77 -7.53 6.15 -11.57
CA LYS A 77 -7.15 6.35 -10.16
C LYS A 77 -5.75 5.85 -9.82
N ILE A 78 -5.07 5.20 -10.77
CA ILE A 78 -3.78 4.55 -10.53
C ILE A 78 -2.65 5.52 -10.84
N LYS A 79 -1.84 5.81 -9.82
CA LYS A 79 -0.69 6.72 -9.88
C LYS A 79 0.62 5.98 -9.65
N ARG A 80 1.73 6.55 -10.11
CA ARG A 80 3.07 6.05 -9.77
C ARG A 80 3.35 6.38 -8.30
N PHE A 81 3.85 5.42 -7.54
CA PHE A 81 4.28 5.65 -6.17
C PHE A 81 5.45 6.64 -6.12
N ASP A 82 5.27 7.70 -5.35
CA ASP A 82 6.30 8.67 -5.00
C ASP A 82 6.13 9.03 -3.52
N PRO A 83 7.07 8.67 -2.63
CA PRO A 83 6.93 8.92 -1.20
C PRO A 83 6.62 10.38 -0.85
N GLU A 84 7.19 11.34 -1.58
CA GLU A 84 7.00 12.77 -1.30
C GLU A 84 5.58 13.24 -1.63
N VAL A 85 4.89 12.54 -2.55
CA VAL A 85 3.50 12.85 -2.93
C VAL A 85 2.52 12.01 -2.13
N THR A 86 2.76 10.69 -2.05
CA THR A 86 1.86 9.73 -1.42
C THR A 86 1.66 10.01 0.06
N VAL A 87 2.68 10.53 0.74
CA VAL A 87 2.61 10.85 2.18
C VAL A 87 1.52 11.87 2.54
N HIS A 88 1.06 12.66 1.57
CA HIS A 88 0.01 13.66 1.74
C HIS A 88 -1.38 13.17 1.32
N GLU A 89 -1.51 11.92 0.88
CA GLU A 89 -2.79 11.33 0.46
C GLU A 89 -3.65 10.97 1.69
N GLU A 90 -4.96 11.16 1.57
CA GLU A 90 -5.92 10.86 2.63
C GLU A 90 -6.19 9.34 2.73
N CYS A 91 -5.95 8.77 3.91
CA CYS A 91 -6.25 7.37 4.21
C CYS A 91 -7.74 7.17 4.53
N ILE A 92 -8.53 6.76 3.54
CA ILE A 92 -9.98 6.50 3.72
C ILE A 92 -10.20 5.06 4.16
N ILE A 93 -10.87 4.86 5.30
CA ILE A 93 -11.17 3.52 5.84
C ILE A 93 -12.64 3.10 5.72
N THR A 94 -13.52 4.01 5.27
CA THR A 94 -14.98 3.79 5.22
C THR A 94 -15.52 3.62 3.79
N ALA A 95 -14.69 3.83 2.77
CA ALA A 95 -15.03 3.72 1.36
C ALA A 95 -13.80 3.22 0.56
N PHE A 96 -14.00 2.95 -0.73
CA PHE A 96 -12.89 2.59 -1.61
C PHE A 96 -11.93 3.77 -1.81
N GLN A 97 -10.65 3.45 -1.99
CA GLN A 97 -9.62 4.49 -2.15
C GLN A 97 -9.88 5.40 -3.35
N ASN A 98 -9.51 6.67 -3.18
CA ASN A 98 -9.53 7.67 -4.25
C ASN A 98 -8.40 7.44 -5.25
N HIS A 99 -7.25 6.97 -4.76
CA HIS A 99 -6.06 6.70 -5.56
C HIS A 99 -5.37 5.42 -5.09
N TYR A 100 -4.72 4.73 -6.03
CA TYR A 100 -3.88 3.57 -5.77
C TYR A 100 -2.50 3.82 -6.36
N TYR A 101 -1.46 3.26 -5.74
CA TYR A 101 -0.06 3.54 -6.10
C TYR A 101 0.70 2.27 -6.50
N TYR A 102 1.50 2.35 -7.57
CA TYR A 102 2.33 1.24 -8.09
C TYR A 102 3.82 1.54 -8.22
#